data_AF-J9EQ50-F1
#
_entry.id   AF-J9EQ50-F1
#
_cell.length_a   1.000
_cell.length_b   1.000
_cell.length_c   1.000
_cell.angle_alpha   90.00
_cell.angle_beta   90.00
_cell.angle_gamma   90.00
#
_symmetry.space_group_name_H-M   'P 1'
#
loop_
_entity.id
_entity.type
_entity.pdbx_description
1 polymer ?
#
loop_
_entity_poly.entity_id
_entity_poly.type
_entity_poly.pdbx_seq_one_letter_code
_entity_poly.pdbx_strand_id
1 'polypeptide(L)'
;ERGTHIVKTDPSAEVVETLACSIGARSQSARTYLERNLDQFPAANVEQLVEFALLALRDTLPAEDSLSKKNTTIAVVGKGTPFKVMEDDDVQPFLDRIAGVPRTGQQTGGE
;
A
#
# COMPACT_ATOMS: atom_id res chain seq x y z
N GLU A 1 2.96 -2.98 24.92
CA GLU A 1 3.69 -4.27 24.95
C GLU A 1 3.63 -5.10 23.66
N ARG A 2 2.91 -4.74 22.58
CA ARG A 2 3.09 -5.48 21.30
C ARG A 2 3.22 -4.64 20.01
N GLY A 3 3.35 -3.31 20.09
CA GLY A 3 3.69 -2.50 18.91
C GLY A 3 2.53 -2.36 17.91
N THR A 4 2.86 -2.20 16.62
CA THR A 4 1.88 -2.05 15.52
C THR A 4 1.50 -3.43 14.98
N HIS A 5 0.20 -3.64 14.71
CA HIS A 5 -0.33 -4.91 14.22
C HIS A 5 -1.23 -4.70 13.01
N ILE A 6 -1.12 -5.59 12.02
CA ILE A 6 -2.09 -5.71 10.93
C ILE A 6 -2.79 -7.05 11.08
N VAL A 7 -4.12 -7.01 11.19
CA VAL A 7 -4.96 -8.21 11.35
C VAL A 7 -5.92 -8.27 10.17
N LYS A 8 -5.92 -9.40 9.45
CA LYS A 8 -6.88 -9.70 8.39
C LYS A 8 -7.92 -10.68 8.95
N THR A 9 -9.19 -10.37 8.72
CA THR A 9 -10.32 -11.26 9.00
C THR A 9 -10.95 -11.76 7.70
N ASP A 10 -11.33 -13.03 7.65
CA ASP A 10 -11.99 -13.67 6.50
C ASP A 10 -13.45 -14.07 6.84
N PRO A 11 -14.38 -14.12 5.86
CA PRO A 11 -15.75 -14.62 6.09
C PRO A 11 -15.83 -16.02 6.70
N SER A 12 -14.80 -16.85 6.54
CA SER A 12 -14.66 -18.15 7.22
C SER A 12 -14.42 -18.08 8.73
N ALA A 13 -14.42 -16.86 9.31
CA ALA A 13 -14.03 -16.55 10.69
C ALA A 13 -12.54 -16.76 10.98
N GLU A 14 -11.71 -16.93 9.95
CA GLU A 14 -10.26 -16.94 10.09
C GLU A 14 -9.75 -15.53 10.43
N VAL A 15 -8.87 -15.44 11.43
CA VAL A 15 -8.22 -14.20 11.88
C VAL A 15 -6.71 -14.42 11.86
N VAL A 16 -6.02 -13.70 10.99
CA VAL A 16 -4.58 -13.86 10.78
C VAL A 16 -3.86 -12.54 11.02
N GLU A 17 -2.85 -12.56 11.89
CA GLU A 17 -1.91 -11.47 12.04
C GLU A 17 -0.85 -11.55 10.93
N THR A 18 -0.59 -10.43 10.26
CA THR A 18 0.33 -10.36 9.12
C THR A 18 1.18 -9.10 9.18
N LEU A 19 2.34 -9.13 8.53
CA LEU A 19 3.19 -7.96 8.35
C LEU A 19 2.66 -7.01 7.26
N ALA A 20 1.98 -7.56 6.26
CA ALA A 20 1.41 -6.81 5.14
C ALA A 20 0.25 -7.61 4.52
N CYS A 21 -0.75 -6.92 3.97
CA CYS A 21 -1.85 -7.60 3.30
C CYS A 21 -2.48 -6.73 2.22
N SER A 22 -3.17 -7.37 1.28
CA SER A 22 -4.10 -6.74 0.35
C SER A 22 -5.29 -7.65 0.13
N ILE A 23 -6.49 -7.06 0.03
CA ILE A 23 -7.77 -7.74 -0.15
C ILE A 23 -8.57 -7.04 -1.26
N GLY A 24 -9.62 -7.71 -1.76
CA GLY A 24 -10.49 -7.17 -2.80
C GLY A 24 -10.05 -7.54 -4.22
N ALA A 25 -10.65 -6.87 -5.20
CA ALA A 25 -10.47 -7.17 -6.63
C ALA A 25 -9.01 -6.96 -7.06
N ARG A 26 -8.45 -7.92 -7.81
CA ARG A 26 -7.06 -7.88 -8.33
C ARG A 26 -5.98 -7.69 -7.24
N SER A 27 -6.28 -7.95 -5.98
CA SER A 27 -5.34 -7.81 -4.84
C SER A 27 -4.13 -8.73 -4.87
N GLN A 28 -4.08 -9.71 -5.78
CA GLN A 28 -2.90 -10.57 -5.93
C GLN A 28 -1.66 -9.79 -6.40
N SER A 29 -1.80 -8.83 -7.32
CA SER A 29 -0.64 -8.03 -7.77
C SER A 29 -0.04 -7.21 -6.63
N ALA A 30 -0.90 -6.60 -5.80
CA ALA A 30 -0.49 -5.93 -4.58
C ALA A 30 0.25 -6.87 -3.62
N ARG A 31 -0.28 -8.08 -3.36
CA ARG A 31 0.39 -9.06 -2.49
C ARG A 31 1.78 -9.43 -3.01
N THR A 32 1.92 -9.67 -4.31
CA THR A 32 3.23 -9.93 -4.93
C THR A 32 4.19 -8.74 -4.80
N TYR A 33 3.70 -7.50 -4.91
CA TYR A 33 4.54 -6.32 -4.64
C TYR A 33 4.99 -6.28 -3.17
N LEU A 34 4.08 -6.50 -2.23
CA LEU A 34 4.37 -6.48 -0.80
C LEU A 34 5.38 -7.57 -0.42
N GLU A 35 5.20 -8.79 -0.94
CA GLU A 35 6.12 -9.94 -0.72
C GLU A 35 7.56 -9.62 -1.15
N ARG A 36 7.75 -8.90 -2.27
CA ARG A 36 9.08 -8.53 -2.77
C ARG A 36 9.78 -7.45 -1.94
N ASN A 37 9.02 -6.63 -1.22
CA ASN A 37 9.55 -5.47 -0.49
C ASN A 37 9.49 -5.65 1.04
N LEU A 38 9.01 -6.80 1.52
CA LEU A 38 8.70 -7.03 2.93
C LEU A 38 9.91 -6.80 3.86
N ASP A 39 11.10 -7.19 3.42
CA ASP A 39 12.34 -7.06 4.20
C ASP A 39 12.73 -5.60 4.48
N GLN A 40 12.20 -4.66 3.70
CA GLN A 40 12.50 -3.22 3.85
C GLN A 40 11.61 -2.56 4.92
N PHE A 41 10.47 -3.16 5.27
CA PHE A 41 9.47 -2.52 6.14
C PHE A 41 9.96 -2.22 7.55
N PRO A 42 10.77 -3.08 8.21
CA PRO A 42 11.26 -2.79 9.56
C PRO A 42 12.17 -1.54 9.64
N ALA A 43 12.85 -1.19 8.54
CA ALA A 43 13.73 -0.03 8.46
C ALA A 43 13.04 1.21 7.87
N ALA A 44 11.82 1.06 7.34
CA ALA A 44 11.09 2.12 6.67
C ALA A 44 10.46 3.10 7.67
N ASN A 45 10.48 4.39 7.33
CA ASN A 45 9.69 5.39 8.03
C ASN A 45 8.23 5.38 7.54
N VAL A 46 7.36 6.15 8.21
CA VAL A 46 5.92 6.20 7.90
C VAL A 46 5.65 6.59 6.45
N GLU A 47 6.39 7.56 5.91
CA GLU A 47 6.18 8.02 4.54
C GLU A 47 6.56 6.95 3.52
N GLN A 48 7.66 6.23 3.75
CA GLN A 48 8.09 5.10 2.92
C GLN A 48 7.09 3.94 2.98
N LEU A 49 6.54 3.64 4.17
CA LEU A 49 5.48 2.63 4.31
C LEU A 49 4.23 2.99 3.51
N VAL A 50 3.85 4.28 3.48
CA VAL A 50 2.75 4.78 2.65
C VAL A 50 3.08 4.65 1.16
N GLU A 51 4.31 4.96 0.74
CA GLU A 51 4.74 4.75 -0.65
C GLU A 51 4.63 3.28 -1.07
N PHE A 52 5.12 2.34 -0.26
CA PHE A 52 4.98 0.90 -0.52
C PHE A 52 3.50 0.49 -0.66
N ALA A 53 2.63 1.00 0.22
CA ALA A 53 1.20 0.71 0.15
C ALA A 53 0.55 1.26 -1.12
N LEU A 54 0.89 2.50 -1.52
CA LEU A 54 0.35 3.12 -2.73
C LEU A 54 0.86 2.45 -4.00
N LEU A 55 2.13 2.06 -4.05
CA LEU A 55 2.70 1.31 -5.18
C LEU A 55 2.02 -0.06 -5.31
N ALA A 56 1.83 -0.77 -4.20
CA ALA A 56 1.07 -2.02 -4.18
C ALA A 56 -0.37 -1.83 -4.70
N LEU A 57 -1.06 -0.78 -4.23
CA LEU A 57 -2.42 -0.46 -4.63
C LEU A 57 -2.51 -0.10 -6.11
N ARG A 58 -1.56 0.70 -6.63
CA ARG A 58 -1.50 1.11 -8.03
C ARG A 58 -1.37 -0.08 -8.99
N ASP A 59 -0.69 -1.14 -8.57
CA ASP A 59 -0.53 -2.36 -9.35
C ASP A 59 -1.82 -3.22 -9.39
N THR A 60 -2.85 -2.87 -8.61
CA THR A 60 -4.20 -3.48 -8.70
C THR A 60 -5.09 -2.81 -9.75
N LEU A 61 -4.67 -1.69 -10.32
CA LEU A 61 -5.43 -0.95 -11.32
C LEU A 61 -5.06 -1.39 -12.75
N PRO A 62 -6.00 -1.32 -13.71
CA PRO A 62 -5.68 -1.38 -15.14
C PRO A 62 -4.60 -0.36 -15.53
N ALA A 63 -3.96 -0.59 -16.69
CA ALA A 63 -2.85 0.25 -17.14
C ALA A 63 -3.29 1.69 -17.44
N GLU A 64 -4.52 1.85 -17.92
CA GLU A 64 -5.19 3.10 -18.25
C GLU A 64 -5.64 3.92 -17.03
N ASP A 65 -5.74 3.28 -15.86
CA ASP A 65 -6.19 3.93 -14.63
C ASP A 65 -5.00 4.39 -13.78
N SER A 66 -5.24 5.37 -12.91
CA SER A 66 -4.22 5.87 -11.96
C SER A 66 -4.85 6.23 -10.61
N LEU A 67 -3.99 6.24 -9.59
CA LEU A 67 -4.36 6.75 -8.28
C LEU A 67 -4.48 8.28 -8.36
N SER A 68 -5.49 8.80 -7.71
CA SER A 68 -5.79 10.22 -7.60
C SER A 68 -6.32 10.51 -6.20
N LYS A 69 -6.27 11.78 -5.80
CA LYS A 69 -6.80 12.21 -4.51
C LYS A 69 -8.28 11.89 -4.28
N LYS A 70 -9.05 11.70 -5.35
CA LYS A 70 -10.49 11.39 -5.30
C LYS A 70 -10.82 9.90 -5.19
N ASN A 71 -9.86 9.02 -5.48
CA ASN A 71 -10.08 7.57 -5.49
C ASN A 71 -9.14 6.81 -4.54
N THR A 72 -8.42 7.55 -3.69
CA THR A 72 -7.41 7.00 -2.78
C THR A 72 -7.56 7.63 -1.42
N THR A 73 -7.66 6.79 -0.39
CA THR A 73 -7.70 7.19 1.02
C THR A 73 -6.55 6.52 1.74
N ILE A 74 -5.88 7.23 2.64
CA ILE A 74 -4.76 6.70 3.43
C ILE A 74 -5.10 6.84 4.91
N ALA A 75 -4.94 5.76 5.69
CA ALA A 75 -5.09 5.81 7.13
C ALA A 75 -3.80 5.36 7.82
N VAL A 76 -3.36 6.11 8.84
CA VAL A 76 -2.12 5.86 9.58
C VAL A 76 -2.42 5.84 11.08
N VAL A 77 -1.82 4.87 11.78
CA VAL A 77 -1.85 4.76 13.25
C VAL A 77 -0.51 4.21 13.73
N GLY A 78 -0.05 4.64 14.90
CA GLY A 78 1.22 4.16 15.45
C GLY A 78 1.57 4.78 16.80
N LYS A 79 2.81 4.54 17.24
CA LYS A 79 3.31 5.10 18.50
C LYS A 79 3.35 6.63 18.43
N GLY A 80 2.56 7.29 19.27
CA GLY A 80 2.45 8.76 19.27
C GLY A 80 1.61 9.34 18.14
N THR A 81 1.04 8.49 17.28
CA THR A 81 0.19 8.89 16.15
C THR A 81 -1.20 8.27 16.33
N PRO A 82 -2.21 9.04 16.74
CA PRO A 82 -3.58 8.53 16.78
C PRO A 82 -4.04 8.15 15.38
N PHE A 83 -5.08 7.31 15.28
CA PHE A 83 -5.64 6.93 14.00
C PHE A 83 -6.10 8.16 13.23
N LYS A 84 -5.40 8.45 12.12
CA LYS A 84 -5.66 9.59 11.25
C LYS A 84 -5.99 9.08 9.85
N VAL A 85 -7.12 9.55 9.31
CA VAL A 85 -7.53 9.33 7.92
C VAL A 85 -7.13 10.58 7.12
N MET A 86 -6.64 10.35 5.90
CA MET A 86 -6.24 11.37 4.93
C MET A 86 -7.00 11.11 3.63
N GLU A 87 -7.67 12.15 3.13
CA GLU A 87 -8.52 12.14 1.94
C GLU A 87 -8.23 13.41 1.12
N ASP A 88 -8.63 13.40 -0.15
CA ASP A 88 -8.51 14.55 -1.05
C ASP A 88 -7.10 15.16 -1.02
N ASP A 89 -6.99 16.46 -0.72
CA ASP A 89 -5.74 17.21 -0.81
C ASP A 89 -4.66 16.69 0.15
N ASP A 90 -5.03 16.03 1.25
CA ASP A 90 -4.06 15.42 2.20
C ASP A 90 -3.31 14.22 1.59
N VAL A 91 -3.88 13.59 0.55
CA VAL A 91 -3.29 12.43 -0.12
C VAL A 91 -2.32 12.84 -1.23
N GLN A 92 -2.50 14.04 -1.81
CA GLN A 92 -1.71 14.52 -2.96
C GLN A 92 -0.18 14.46 -2.73
N PRO A 93 0.37 14.89 -1.58
CA PRO A 93 1.82 14.82 -1.35
C PRO A 93 2.39 13.40 -1.42
N PHE A 94 1.59 12.38 -1.08
CA PHE A 94 2.03 10.98 -1.17
C PHE A 94 1.92 10.43 -2.59
N LEU A 95 0.93 10.87 -3.37
CA LEU A 95 0.79 10.51 -4.78
C LEU A 95 1.95 11.07 -5.62
N ASP A 96 2.36 12.30 -5.34
CA ASP A 96 3.46 12.96 -6.06
C ASP A 96 4.79 12.20 -5.90
N ARG A 97 4.99 11.56 -4.74
CA ARG A 97 6.20 10.76 -4.43
C ARG A 97 6.30 9.49 -5.25
N ILE A 98 5.16 8.90 -5.65
CA ILE A 98 5.13 7.66 -6.44
C ILE A 98 4.93 7.88 -7.93
N ALA A 99 4.67 9.12 -8.38
CA ALA A 99 4.34 9.46 -9.76
C ALA A 99 5.43 9.04 -10.76
N GLY A 100 6.71 9.12 -10.36
CA GLY A 100 7.87 8.75 -11.20
C GLY A 100 8.30 7.29 -11.12
N VAL A 101 7.68 6.48 -10.25
CA VAL A 101 8.11 5.09 -10.02
C VAL A 101 7.46 4.18 -11.08
N PRO A 102 8.23 3.39 -11.87
CA PRO A 102 7.66 2.47 -12.85
C PRO A 102 6.73 1.41 -12.23
N ARG A 103 5.74 0.93 -12.99
CA ARG A 103 4.85 -0.16 -12.55
C ARG A 103 5.55 -1.51 -12.58
N THR A 104 5.30 -2.32 -11.56
CA THR A 104 5.93 -3.65 -11.38
C THR A 104 5.26 -4.68 -12.30
N GLY A 105 5.50 -4.56 -13.61
CA GLY A 105 4.84 -5.41 -14.62
C GLY A 105 5.06 -4.97 -16.07
N GLN A 106 5.51 -3.73 -16.29
CA GLN A 106 6.09 -3.35 -17.59
C GLN A 106 7.55 -3.81 -17.61
N GLN A 107 7.78 -5.05 -18.05
CA GLN A 107 9.02 -5.33 -18.77
C GLN A 107 9.07 -4.34 -19.93
N THR A 108 10.00 -3.40 -19.89
CA THR A 108 10.49 -2.78 -21.11
C THR A 108 11.06 -3.91 -21.95
N GLY A 109 10.28 -4.40 -22.92
CA GLY A 109 10.81 -5.09 -24.08
C GLY A 109 11.70 -4.08 -24.80
N GLY A 110 12.96 -4.00 -24.37
CA GLY A 110 14.00 -3.31 -25.09
C GLY A 110 14.28 -4.08 -26.38
N GLU A 111 14.27 -3.34 -27.48
CA GLU A 111 14.79 -3.75 -28.79
C GLU A 111 16.24 -4.27 -28.70
#